data_AF-A0A935U537-F1
#
_entry.id   AF-A0A935U537-F1
#
_cell.length_a   1.000
_cell.length_b   1.000
_cell.length_c   1.000
_cell.angle_alpha   90.00
_cell.angle_beta   90.00
_cell.angle_gamma   90.00
#
_symmetry.space_group_name_H-M   'P 1'
#
loop_
_entity.id
_entity.type
_entity.pdbx_description
1 polymer ?
#
loop_
_entity_poly.entity_id
_entity_poly.type
_entity_poly.pdbx_seq_one_letter_code
_entity_poly.pdbx_strand_id
1 'polypeptide(L)'
;MRISGLALLFLALGHLTVMHLVNSIDTVDYAFVAARYATPFWRTYDGLLLVLALLHGFNGLRVIAQDYLAGGKRLALQWAAGFLCLALMMAGLYIVFTFQPETAAVMSAGDPGIAP
;
A
#
# COMPACT_ATOMS: atom_id res chain seq x y z
N MET A 1 -17.65 9.92 -1.01
CA MET A 1 -17.38 9.11 0.21
C MET A 1 -18.47 8.08 0.48
N ARG A 2 -18.89 7.32 -0.53
CA ARG A 2 -19.84 6.21 -0.32
C ARG A 2 -19.33 4.99 -1.07
N ILE A 3 -19.10 5.17 -2.37
CA ILE A 3 -18.51 4.15 -3.25
C ILE A 3 -17.11 3.74 -2.77
N SER A 4 -16.23 4.71 -2.48
CA SER A 4 -14.89 4.39 -1.98
C SER A 4 -14.89 3.69 -0.62
N GLY A 5 -15.81 4.02 0.28
CA GLY A 5 -15.93 3.35 1.58
C GLY A 5 -16.42 1.91 1.44
N LEU A 6 -17.40 1.68 0.56
CA LEU A 6 -17.89 0.33 0.29
C LEU A 6 -16.82 -0.53 -0.39
N ALA A 7 -16.09 0.01 -1.37
CA ALA A 7 -14.96 -0.70 -1.98
C ALA A 7 -13.88 -1.04 -0.94
N LEU A 8 -13.55 -0.09 -0.06
CA LEU A 8 -12.57 -0.30 1.00
C LEU A 8 -13.00 -1.36 2.02
N LEU A 9 -14.29 -1.54 2.28
CA LEU A 9 -14.75 -2.62 3.14
C LEU A 9 -14.27 -3.97 2.62
N PHE A 10 -14.46 -4.25 1.33
CA PHE A 10 -14.02 -5.52 0.73
C PHE A 10 -12.50 -5.61 0.57
N LEU A 11 -11.85 -4.52 0.15
CA LEU A 11 -10.39 -4.47 -0.04
C LEU A 11 -9.63 -4.60 1.29
N ALA A 12 -10.05 -3.89 2.34
CA ALA A 12 -9.37 -3.93 3.63
C ALA A 12 -9.60 -5.27 4.35
N LEU A 13 -10.84 -5.80 4.31
CA LEU A 13 -11.13 -7.10 4.92
C LEU A 13 -10.43 -8.24 4.19
N GLY A 14 -10.39 -8.21 2.85
CA GLY A 14 -9.63 -9.20 2.08
C GLY A 14 -8.14 -9.13 2.39
N HIS A 15 -7.56 -7.93 2.47
CA HIS A 15 -6.16 -7.74 2.87
C HIS A 15 -5.89 -8.30 4.27
N LEU A 16 -6.71 -7.94 5.27
CA LEU A 16 -6.60 -8.46 6.64
C LEU A 16 -6.69 -9.99 6.69
N THR A 17 -7.63 -10.56 5.94
CA THR A 17 -7.83 -12.01 5.89
C THR A 17 -6.58 -12.72 5.37
N VAL A 18 -6.05 -12.26 4.23
CA VAL A 18 -4.86 -12.87 3.62
C VAL A 18 -3.63 -12.63 4.50
N MET A 19 -3.41 -11.43 5.03
CA MET A 19 -2.18 -11.11 5.77
C MET A 19 -2.14 -11.66 7.20
N HIS A 20 -3.28 -11.79 7.88
CA HIS A 20 -3.30 -12.07 9.32
C HIS A 20 -4.16 -13.27 9.74
N LEU A 21 -5.11 -13.69 8.91
CA LEU A 21 -6.05 -14.76 9.28
C LEU A 21 -5.65 -16.10 8.66
N VAL A 22 -5.19 -16.06 7.41
CA VAL A 22 -4.75 -17.25 6.67
C VAL A 22 -3.24 -17.47 6.81
N ASN A 23 -2.46 -16.40 6.90
CA ASN A 23 -1.01 -16.47 7.05
C ASN A 23 -0.61 -16.04 8.47
N SER A 24 0.26 -16.82 9.11
CA SER A 24 0.85 -16.44 10.39
C SER A 24 1.83 -15.28 10.20
N ILE A 25 1.92 -14.38 11.17
CA ILE A 25 2.81 -13.21 11.11
C ILE A 25 4.27 -13.64 10.91
N ASP A 26 4.65 -14.81 11.42
CA ASP A 26 5.98 -15.41 11.29
C ASP A 26 6.34 -15.75 9.82
N THR A 27 5.33 -15.88 8.95
CA THR A 27 5.50 -16.21 7.52
C THR A 27 5.43 -14.99 6.61
N VAL A 28 5.04 -13.83 7.13
CA VAL A 28 4.94 -12.58 6.36
C VAL A 28 6.31 -11.90 6.32
N ASP A 29 7.19 -12.43 5.49
CA ASP A 29 8.54 -11.93 5.26
C ASP A 29 8.70 -11.32 3.85
N TYR A 30 9.93 -10.96 3.49
CA TYR A 30 10.23 -10.43 2.16
C TYR A 30 9.89 -11.43 1.04
N ALA A 31 10.17 -12.72 1.22
CA ALA A 31 9.94 -13.73 0.20
C ALA A 31 8.44 -13.93 -0.08
N PHE A 32 7.61 -13.87 0.95
CA PHE A 32 6.15 -13.88 0.83
C PHE A 32 5.63 -12.69 0.01
N VAL A 33 6.11 -11.48 0.31
CA VAL A 33 5.73 -10.27 -0.44
C VAL A 33 6.23 -10.35 -1.88
N ALA A 34 7.46 -10.79 -2.10
CA ALA A 34 8.06 -10.95 -3.42
C ALA A 34 7.28 -11.95 -4.29
N ALA A 35 6.88 -13.09 -3.73
CA ALA A 35 6.09 -14.10 -4.43
C ALA A 35 4.70 -13.56 -4.81
N ARG A 36 4.03 -12.82 -3.91
CA ARG A 36 2.75 -12.18 -4.23
C ARG A 36 2.89 -11.12 -5.31
N TYR A 37 3.87 -10.25 -5.16
CA TYR A 37 4.15 -9.17 -6.11
C TYR A 37 4.77 -9.71 -7.42
N ALA A 38 5.00 -11.02 -7.56
CA ALA A 38 5.31 -11.61 -8.88
C ALA A 38 4.10 -11.58 -9.82
N THR A 39 2.87 -11.56 -9.29
CA THR A 39 1.64 -11.50 -10.09
C THR A 39 1.07 -10.07 -10.15
N PRO A 40 0.51 -9.65 -11.30
CA PRO A 40 -0.08 -8.32 -11.43
C PRO A 40 -1.32 -8.13 -10.54
N PHE A 41 -2.04 -9.22 -10.23
CA PHE A 41 -3.25 -9.18 -9.41
C PHE A 41 -3.00 -8.56 -8.03
N TRP A 42 -2.00 -9.06 -7.28
CA TRP A 42 -1.71 -8.53 -5.94
C TRP A 42 -1.17 -7.10 -5.99
N ARG A 43 -0.36 -6.74 -7.00
CA ARG A 43 0.10 -5.37 -7.21
C ARG A 43 -1.06 -4.41 -7.42
N THR A 44 -2.01 -4.76 -8.29
CA THR A 44 -3.19 -3.92 -8.52
C THR A 44 -4.09 -3.87 -7.30
N TYR A 45 -4.27 -4.98 -6.59
CA TYR A 45 -5.07 -5.04 -5.37
C TYR A 45 -4.53 -4.10 -4.28
N ASP A 46 -3.24 -4.23 -3.94
CA ASP A 46 -2.61 -3.42 -2.90
C ASP A 46 -2.46 -1.95 -3.35
N GLY A 47 -2.24 -1.70 -4.65
CA GLY A 47 -2.27 -0.35 -5.22
C GLY A 47 -3.65 0.33 -5.15
N LEU A 48 -4.73 -0.40 -5.46
CA LEU A 48 -6.09 0.11 -5.31
C LEU A 48 -6.43 0.37 -3.84
N LEU A 49 -6.05 -0.53 -2.93
CA LEU A 49 -6.21 -0.36 -1.50
C LEU A 49 -5.47 0.90 -1.02
N LEU A 50 -4.21 1.09 -1.42
CA LEU A 50 -3.41 2.27 -1.09
C LEU A 50 -4.10 3.57 -1.53
N VAL A 51 -4.47 3.66 -2.81
CA VAL A 51 -5.06 4.88 -3.38
C VAL A 51 -6.39 5.21 -2.71
N LEU A 52 -7.28 4.22 -2.61
CA LEU A 52 -8.60 4.43 -2.03
C LEU A 52 -8.50 4.73 -0.54
N ALA A 53 -7.64 4.05 0.23
CA ALA A 53 -7.52 4.23 1.67
C ALA A 53 -6.97 5.63 1.99
N LEU A 54 -5.93 6.08 1.30
CA LEU A 54 -5.36 7.42 1.52
C LEU A 54 -6.33 8.53 1.15
N LEU A 55 -6.99 8.45 -0.02
CA LEU A 55 -7.96 9.48 -0.43
C LEU A 55 -9.22 9.50 0.44
N HIS A 56 -9.73 8.32 0.83
CA HIS A 56 -10.87 8.21 1.73
C HIS A 56 -10.50 8.69 3.14
N GLY A 57 -9.32 8.32 3.65
CA GLY A 57 -8.81 8.80 4.93
C GLY A 57 -8.63 10.32 4.95
N PHE A 58 -8.01 10.88 3.90
CA PHE A 58 -7.81 12.32 3.77
C PHE A 58 -9.12 13.10 3.72
N ASN A 59 -10.09 12.69 2.90
CA ASN A 59 -11.35 13.42 2.87
C ASN A 59 -12.18 13.21 4.16
N GLY A 60 -12.07 12.07 4.84
CA GLY A 60 -12.66 11.87 6.17
C GLY A 60 -12.06 12.81 7.20
N LEU A 61 -10.73 12.89 7.25
CA LEU A 61 -10.01 13.82 8.12
C LEU A 61 -10.33 15.29 7.79
N ARG A 62 -10.56 15.63 6.51
CA ARG A 62 -11.00 16.97 6.11
C ARG A 62 -12.36 17.33 6.69
N VAL A 63 -13.32 16.40 6.69
CA VAL A 63 -14.65 16.62 7.30
C VAL A 63 -14.52 16.78 8.80
N ILE A 64 -13.81 15.87 9.48
CA ILE A 64 -13.56 15.97 10.93
C ILE A 64 -12.86 17.31 11.26
N ALA A 65 -11.86 17.72 10.48
CA ALA A 65 -11.18 18.98 10.69
C ALA A 65 -12.09 20.21 10.50
N GLN A 66 -13.11 20.11 9.66
CA GLN A 66 -14.10 21.18 9.49
C GLN A 66 -15.05 21.28 10.70
N ASP A 67 -15.35 20.15 11.34
CA ASP A 67 -16.26 20.08 12.47
C ASP A 67 -15.59 20.48 13.80
N TYR A 68 -14.31 20.11 13.99
CA TYR A 68 -13.63 20.27 15.28
C TYR A 68 -12.60 21.41 15.35
N LEU A 69 -12.16 21.98 14.22
CA LEU A 69 -11.13 23.02 14.19
C LEU A 69 -11.61 24.28 13.46
N ALA A 70 -11.14 25.43 13.92
CA ALA A 70 -11.41 26.73 13.32
C ALA A 70 -10.12 27.52 13.03
N GLY A 71 -10.21 28.47 12.09
CA GLY A 71 -9.14 29.41 11.76
C GLY A 71 -7.83 28.76 11.28
N GLY A 72 -6.70 29.28 11.74
CA GLY A 72 -5.36 28.85 11.29
C GLY A 72 -5.03 27.39 11.61
N LYS A 73 -5.56 26.82 12.70
CA LYS A 73 -5.32 25.42 13.07
C LYS A 73 -5.93 24.44 12.06
N ARG A 74 -7.14 24.76 11.56
CA ARG A 74 -7.80 23.97 10.51
C ARG A 74 -6.99 23.98 9.22
N LEU A 75 -6.53 25.17 8.82
CA LEU A 75 -5.71 25.33 7.62
C LEU A 75 -4.41 24.54 7.75
N ALA A 76 -3.70 24.67 8.87
CA ALA A 76 -2.46 23.96 9.14
C ALA A 76 -2.66 22.43 9.08
N LEU A 77 -3.71 21.90 9.72
CA LEU A 77 -4.00 20.46 9.68
C LEU A 77 -4.32 19.98 8.27
N GLN A 78 -5.11 20.73 7.49
CA GLN A 78 -5.46 20.34 6.11
C GLN A 78 -4.23 20.31 5.20
N TRP A 79 -3.31 21.28 5.33
CA TRP A 79 -2.05 21.26 4.60
C TRP A 79 -1.14 20.12 5.03
N ALA A 80 -0.97 19.91 6.33
CA ALA A 80 -0.17 18.82 6.86
C ALA A 80 -0.71 17.45 6.41
N ALA A 81 -2.01 17.23 6.54
CA ALA A 81 -2.68 16.00 6.09
C ALA A 81 -2.59 15.82 4.57
N GLY A 82 -2.73 16.90 3.79
CA GLY A 82 -2.61 16.86 2.34
C GLY A 82 -1.19 16.50 1.90
N PHE A 83 -0.18 17.12 2.52
CA PHE A 83 1.22 16.81 2.25
C PHE A 83 1.57 15.37 2.65
N LEU A 84 1.12 14.92 3.83
CA LEU A 84 1.31 13.55 4.27
C LEU A 84 0.63 12.55 3.33
N CYS A 85 -0.60 12.81 2.93
CA CYS A 85 -1.33 11.98 1.96
C CYS A 85 -0.56 11.88 0.64
N LEU A 86 -0.06 13.01 0.12
CA LEU A 86 0.71 13.04 -1.12
C LEU A 86 2.04 12.29 -0.98
N ALA A 87 2.78 12.51 0.11
CA ALA A 87 4.05 11.84 0.38
C ALA A 87 3.88 10.31 0.46
N LEU A 88 2.89 9.83 1.22
CA LEU A 88 2.60 8.41 1.34
C LEU A 88 2.08 7.81 0.02
N MET A 89 1.27 8.55 -0.74
CA MET A 89 0.79 8.12 -2.05
C MET A 89 1.97 7.93 -3.01
N MET A 90 2.87 8.91 -3.09
CA MET A 90 4.03 8.86 -3.97
C MET A 90 4.98 7.73 -3.56
N ALA A 91 5.30 7.61 -2.26
CA ALA A 91 6.16 6.55 -1.77
C ALA A 91 5.57 5.16 -2.02
N GLY A 92 4.29 4.96 -1.73
CA GLY A 92 3.61 3.69 -1.93
C GLY A 92 3.48 3.30 -3.40
N LEU A 93 3.07 4.23 -4.27
CA LEU A 93 3.00 3.97 -5.71
C LEU A 93 4.39 3.73 -6.30
N TYR A 94 5.40 4.49 -5.89
CA TYR A 94 6.79 4.25 -6.27
C TYR A 94 7.17 2.80 -5.94
N ILE A 95 6.98 2.35 -4.70
CA ILE A 95 7.26 0.97 -4.29
C ILE A 95 6.47 -0.02 -5.17
N VAL A 96 5.15 0.12 -5.31
CA VAL A 96 4.34 -0.84 -6.07
C VAL A 96 4.78 -0.97 -7.53
N PHE A 97 5.19 0.13 -8.18
CA PHE A 97 5.60 0.12 -9.58
C PHE A 97 7.06 -0.25 -9.80
N THR A 98 7.96 0.18 -8.91
CA THR A 98 9.40 -0.11 -9.04
C THR A 98 9.82 -1.36 -8.29
N PHE A 99 8.90 -2.04 -7.61
CA PHE A 99 9.21 -3.32 -6.96
C PHE A 99 9.59 -4.36 -8.01
N GLN A 100 10.90 -4.55 -8.11
CA GLN A 100 11.51 -5.66 -8.80
C GLN A 100 11.83 -6.69 -7.72
N PRO A 101 11.20 -7.88 -7.73
CA PRO A 101 11.58 -8.94 -6.80
C PRO A 101 13.03 -9.44 -7.00
N GLU A 102 13.73 -8.92 -8.01
CA GLU A 102 15.06 -9.31 -8.49
C GLU A 102 15.12 -10.81 -8.91
N THR A 103 15.71 -11.23 -10.02
CA THR A 103 17.16 -11.52 -10.11
C THR A 103 17.81 -12.29 -8.93
N ALA A 104 17.23 -12.36 -7.73
CA ALA A 104 17.69 -13.16 -6.58
C ALA A 104 17.53 -14.67 -6.80
N ALA A 105 16.53 -15.09 -7.58
CA ALA A 105 16.39 -16.49 -8.00
C ALA A 105 17.30 -16.86 -9.18
N VAL A 106 17.60 -15.90 -10.08
CA VAL A 106 18.34 -16.15 -11.33
C VAL A 106 19.86 -16.19 -11.10
N MET A 107 20.40 -15.41 -10.16
CA MET A 107 21.84 -15.44 -9.81
C MET A 107 22.23 -16.60 -8.89
N SER A 108 21.26 -17.27 -8.24
CA SER A 108 21.47 -18.52 -7.50
C SER A 108 21.31 -19.78 -8.37
N ALA A 109 20.75 -19.66 -9.58
CA ALA A 109 20.39 -20.80 -10.43
C ALA A 109 21.07 -20.79 -11.81
N GLY A 110 22.12 -19.98 -12.01
CA GLY A 110 22.69 -19.75 -13.34
C GLY A 110 24.15 -19.32 -13.39
N ASP A 111 25.07 -20.10 -12.82
CA ASP A 111 26.37 -20.37 -13.46
C ASP A 111 26.75 -21.85 -13.28
N PRO A 112 26.21 -22.77 -14.11
CA PRO A 112 26.78 -24.09 -14.29
C PRO A 112 27.87 -24.03 -15.36
N GLY A 113 29.01 -23.43 -15.00
CA GLY A 113 30.31 -23.72 -15.60
C GLY A 113 30.73 -22.87 -16.79
N ILE A 114 31.75 -22.04 -16.58
CA ILE A 114 32.98 -22.07 -17.40
C ILE A 114 34.19 -21.97 -16.46
N ALA A 115 34.85 -23.12 -16.27
CA ALA A 115 36.26 -23.19 -15.90
C ALA A 115 37.04 -23.59 -17.16
N PRO A 116 38.07 -22.81 -17.58
CA PRO A 116 39.27 -23.36 -18.17
C PRO A 116 40.34 -23.63 -17.10
#